data_AF-A0A1D2VD71-F1
#
_entry.id   AF-A0A1D2VD71-F1
#
_cell.length_a   1.000
_cell.length_b   1.000
_cell.length_c   1.000
_cell.angle_alpha   90.00
_cell.angle_beta   90.00
_cell.angle_gamma   90.00
#
_symmetry.space_group_name_H-M   'P 1'
#
loop_
_entity.id
_entity.type
_entity.pdbx_description
1 polymer ?
#
loop_
_entity_poly.entity_id
_entity_poly.type
_entity_poly.pdbx_seq_one_letter_code
_entity_poly.pdbx_strand_id
1 'polypeptide(L)'
;MFVGDKINSQSLNFKVFDQFGNLYRSKSDISGKLRIIFKTSFLNNYNNNNSNSNKIMNDYDISQRYFEICFENYLKDASWSNDGENKEIVMDLEIGLKSRDLNLIKQSEKLTPLHKDLIQIENEIDDLTDNLYYLVKREANLRDTNENTYINVVKSQIVIIILLIFISLLQLLYFYNYLKTRKVIQ
;
A
#
# COMPACT_ATOMS: atom_id res chain seq x y z
N MET A 1 -10.29 -12.25 -36.99
CA MET A 1 -9.99 -10.91 -37.52
C MET A 1 -11.31 -10.34 -37.98
N PHE A 2 -11.97 -9.53 -37.15
CA PHE A 2 -13.13 -8.75 -37.56
C PHE A 2 -12.77 -7.30 -37.31
N VAL A 3 -12.48 -6.60 -38.41
CA VAL A 3 -12.25 -5.16 -38.44
C VAL A 3 -13.62 -4.59 -38.77
N GLY A 4 -14.21 -3.83 -37.84
CA GLY A 4 -15.43 -3.08 -38.13
C GLY A 4 -15.10 -1.93 -39.08
N ASP A 5 -15.90 -1.75 -40.13
CA ASP A 5 -15.62 -0.78 -41.17
C ASP A 5 -15.59 0.67 -40.63
N LYS A 6 -14.63 1.43 -41.15
CA LYS A 6 -14.45 2.85 -40.85
C LYS A 6 -15.47 3.66 -41.65
N ILE A 7 -16.22 4.53 -40.96
CA ILE A 7 -17.29 5.32 -41.59
C ILE A 7 -16.86 6.77 -41.64
N ASN A 8 -16.93 7.38 -42.81
CA ASN A 8 -16.43 8.75 -43.01
C ASN A 8 -17.30 9.83 -42.33
N SER A 9 -18.58 9.54 -42.07
CA SER A 9 -19.53 10.45 -41.43
C SER A 9 -19.46 10.48 -39.90
N GLN A 10 -18.63 9.64 -39.27
CA GLN A 10 -18.52 9.55 -37.81
C GLN A 10 -17.09 9.18 -37.40
N SER A 11 -16.48 9.98 -36.52
CA SER A 11 -15.15 9.72 -35.98
C SER A 11 -15.20 9.48 -34.48
N LEU A 12 -14.65 8.34 -34.05
CA LEU A 12 -14.49 7.99 -32.64
C LEU A 12 -13.05 8.30 -32.23
N ASN A 13 -12.86 9.20 -31.27
CA ASN A 13 -11.56 9.53 -30.71
C ASN A 13 -11.41 8.89 -29.34
N PHE A 14 -10.15 8.64 -28.99
CA PHE A 14 -9.75 8.02 -27.76
C PHE A 14 -8.68 8.89 -27.09
N LYS A 15 -8.85 9.21 -25.81
CA LYS A 15 -7.90 10.01 -25.03
C LYS A 15 -7.66 9.41 -23.65
N VAL A 16 -6.43 9.54 -23.17
CA VAL A 16 -6.01 9.14 -21.83
C VAL A 16 -5.46 10.35 -21.12
N PHE A 17 -6.03 10.64 -19.96
CA PHE A 17 -5.60 11.70 -19.07
C PHE A 17 -5.09 11.14 -17.75
N ASP A 18 -4.19 11.87 -17.12
CA ASP A 18 -3.78 11.63 -15.74
C ASP A 18 -4.62 12.46 -14.77
N GLN A 19 -4.48 12.20 -13.47
CA GLN A 19 -5.13 12.91 -12.38
C GLN A 19 -4.97 14.44 -12.42
N PHE A 20 -3.92 14.94 -13.11
CA PHE A 20 -3.65 16.37 -13.27
C PHE A 20 -4.22 16.96 -14.58
N GLY A 21 -4.99 16.19 -15.35
CA GLY A 21 -5.54 16.61 -16.65
C GLY A 21 -4.52 16.62 -17.79
N ASN A 22 -3.32 16.08 -17.57
CA ASN A 22 -2.29 15.96 -18.61
C ASN A 22 -2.68 14.87 -19.62
N LEU A 23 -2.58 15.16 -20.91
CA LEU A 23 -2.86 14.20 -21.97
C LEU A 23 -1.65 13.26 -22.18
N TYR A 24 -1.81 11.99 -21.84
CA TYR A 24 -0.76 10.97 -22.01
C TYR A 24 -0.79 10.32 -23.37
N ARG A 25 -1.99 10.09 -23.90
CA ARG A 25 -2.18 9.44 -25.19
C ARG A 25 -3.48 9.88 -25.82
N SER A 26 -3.44 10.09 -27.12
CA SER A 26 -4.63 10.34 -27.91
C SER A 26 -4.54 9.56 -29.22
N LYS A 27 -5.67 9.03 -29.67
CA LYS A 27 -5.82 8.42 -30.98
C LYS A 27 -7.14 8.90 -31.58
N SER A 28 -7.08 9.55 -32.73
CA SER A 28 -8.27 9.94 -33.47
C SER A 28 -8.76 8.84 -34.40
N ASP A 29 -10.06 8.84 -34.64
CA ASP A 29 -10.73 8.04 -35.68
C ASP A 29 -10.40 6.53 -35.56
N ILE A 30 -10.59 5.99 -34.35
CA ILE A 30 -10.30 4.60 -34.02
C ILE A 30 -11.30 3.64 -34.70
N SER A 31 -10.75 2.62 -35.34
CA SER A 31 -11.48 1.44 -35.81
C SER A 31 -10.67 0.20 -35.39
N GLY A 32 -11.32 -0.77 -34.75
CA GLY A 32 -10.71 -2.02 -34.29
C GLY A 32 -10.15 -2.02 -32.85
N LYS A 33 -9.31 -3.01 -32.53
CA LYS A 33 -8.78 -3.27 -31.18
C LYS A 33 -7.62 -2.33 -30.83
N LEU A 34 -7.77 -1.57 -29.75
CA LEU A 34 -6.72 -0.71 -29.20
C LEU A 34 -6.09 -1.35 -27.96
N ARG A 35 -4.79 -1.68 -28.02
CA ARG A 35 -4.03 -2.16 -26.86
C ARG A 35 -3.23 -1.01 -26.24
N ILE A 36 -3.42 -0.78 -24.95
CA ILE A 36 -2.74 0.26 -24.18
C ILE A 36 -2.02 -0.41 -23.04
N ILE A 37 -0.73 -0.11 -22.92
CA ILE A 37 0.12 -0.67 -21.88
C ILE A 37 0.50 0.50 -20.98
N PHE A 38 0.05 0.42 -19.73
CA PHE A 38 0.45 1.34 -18.68
C PHE A 38 1.67 0.76 -17.98
N LYS A 39 2.78 1.52 -17.99
CA LYS A 39 3.91 1.22 -17.12
C LYS A 39 3.63 1.92 -15.80
N THR A 40 3.23 1.17 -14.78
CA THR A 40 3.27 1.68 -13.42
C THR A 40 4.75 1.70 -13.02
N SER A 41 5.35 2.88 -12.87
CA SER A 41 6.68 3.03 -12.29
C SER A 41 6.64 3.12 -10.76
N PHE A 42 5.55 2.65 -10.13
CA PHE A 42 5.25 2.92 -8.72
C PHE A 42 5.74 1.87 -7.72
N LEU A 43 6.57 0.90 -8.14
CA LEU A 43 7.23 -0.04 -7.25
C LEU A 43 8.74 0.18 -7.27
N ASN A 44 9.19 1.29 -6.69
CA ASN A 44 10.53 1.36 -6.09
C ASN A 44 10.71 2.64 -5.28
N ASN A 45 10.26 2.64 -4.01
CA ASN A 45 10.99 3.31 -2.93
C ASN A 45 10.38 3.03 -1.54
N TYR A 46 10.86 2.00 -0.85
CA TYR A 46 10.73 1.87 0.61
C TYR A 46 11.85 0.92 1.09
N ASN A 47 12.89 1.30 1.81
CA ASN A 47 13.31 2.58 2.38
C ASN A 47 14.84 2.66 2.28
N ASN A 48 15.31 3.85 1.95
CA ASN A 48 16.63 4.35 2.33
C ASN A 48 16.67 4.46 3.87
N ASN A 49 17.61 3.76 4.50
CA ASN A 49 17.95 3.96 5.90
C ASN A 49 18.74 5.27 6.04
N ASN A 50 18.04 6.41 6.06
CA ASN A 50 18.58 7.63 6.64
C ASN A 50 17.62 8.12 7.73
N SER A 51 18.06 7.90 8.95
CA SER A 51 17.51 8.49 10.17
C SER A 51 17.30 9.99 10.00
N ASN A 52 16.20 10.46 10.58
CA ASN A 52 15.85 11.87 10.80
C ASN A 52 15.27 12.62 9.60
N SER A 53 13.98 12.38 9.35
CA SER A 53 13.12 13.43 8.82
C SER A 53 11.71 13.22 9.34
N ASN A 54 11.05 14.31 9.70
CA ASN A 54 9.64 14.37 10.04
C ASN A 54 8.82 13.80 8.86
N LYS A 55 8.62 12.49 8.86
CA LYS A 55 7.91 11.73 7.83
C LYS A 55 6.46 11.54 8.28
N ILE A 56 5.78 12.67 8.46
CA ILE A 56 4.32 12.73 8.42
C ILE A 56 3.98 13.32 7.05
N MET A 57 4.32 12.58 5.99
CA MET A 57 3.60 12.69 4.74
C MET A 57 2.53 11.60 4.79
N ASN A 58 1.29 12.07 4.76
CA ASN A 58 0.10 11.29 5.03
C ASN A 58 -0.01 10.11 4.05
N ASP A 59 -0.19 8.93 4.61
CA ASP A 59 -0.56 7.65 3.98
C ASP A 59 -1.85 7.74 3.11
N TYR A 60 -2.51 8.91 3.10
CA TYR A 60 -3.69 9.22 2.31
C TYR A 60 -3.40 9.62 0.85
N ASP A 61 -2.19 10.10 0.52
CA ASP A 61 -1.85 10.58 -0.84
C ASP A 61 -1.46 9.44 -1.82
N ILE A 62 -1.19 8.24 -1.29
CA ILE A 62 -0.82 7.07 -2.08
C ILE A 62 -2.07 6.36 -2.65
N SER A 63 -3.24 6.58 -2.05
CA SER A 63 -4.47 5.85 -2.38
C SER A 63 -5.31 6.42 -3.53
N GLN A 64 -4.93 7.55 -4.15
CA GLN A 64 -5.81 8.23 -5.12
C GLN A 64 -5.14 8.66 -6.42
N ARG A 65 -4.19 7.88 -6.94
CA ARG A 65 -3.68 8.11 -8.29
C ARG A 65 -4.50 7.33 -9.31
N TYR A 66 -5.29 8.06 -10.10
CA TYR A 66 -6.14 7.49 -11.16
C TYR A 66 -5.79 8.11 -12.52
N PHE A 67 -6.09 7.36 -13.57
CA PHE A 67 -6.05 7.86 -14.95
C PHE A 67 -7.45 7.76 -15.54
N GLU A 68 -7.80 8.73 -16.37
CA GLU A 68 -9.09 8.80 -17.03
C GLU A 68 -8.96 8.35 -18.47
N ILE A 69 -9.92 7.56 -18.93
CA ILE A 69 -10.02 7.12 -20.31
C ILE A 69 -11.32 7.67 -20.91
N CYS A 70 -11.19 8.48 -21.95
CA CYS A 70 -12.31 9.15 -22.60
C CYS A 70 -12.46 8.67 -24.05
N PHE A 71 -13.70 8.36 -24.43
CA PHE A 71 -14.09 8.14 -25.83
C PHE A 71 -14.96 9.30 -26.28
N GLU A 72 -14.57 9.96 -27.35
CA GLU A 72 -15.31 11.09 -27.91
C GLU A 72 -15.85 10.68 -29.28
N ASN A 73 -17.17 10.65 -29.42
CA ASN A 73 -17.83 10.29 -30.66
C ASN A 73 -18.32 11.56 -31.36
N TYR A 74 -17.78 11.85 -32.54
CA TYR A 74 -18.14 13.02 -33.34
C TYR A 74 -18.81 12.58 -34.65
N LEU A 75 -20.06 12.99 -34.85
CA LEU A 75 -20.74 12.87 -36.13
C LEU A 75 -20.32 14.05 -37.02
N LYS A 76 -19.72 13.78 -38.18
CA LYS A 76 -19.26 14.81 -39.14
C LYS A 76 -20.35 15.24 -40.11
N ASP A 77 -21.36 14.41 -40.33
CA ASP A 77 -22.47 14.69 -41.22
C ASP A 77 -23.79 14.72 -40.43
N ALA A 78 -24.32 15.92 -40.18
CA ALA A 78 -25.56 16.17 -39.45
C ALA A 78 -26.77 16.33 -40.38
N SER A 79 -26.71 15.78 -41.60
CA SER A 79 -27.87 15.73 -42.48
C SER A 79 -29.03 14.98 -41.79
N TRP A 80 -30.27 15.43 -42.03
CA TRP A 80 -31.48 14.97 -41.32
C TRP A 80 -31.79 13.47 -41.47
N SER A 81 -31.04 12.77 -42.31
CA SER A 81 -31.15 11.33 -42.59
C SER A 81 -29.97 10.50 -42.05
N ASN A 82 -29.03 11.10 -41.33
CA ASN A 82 -27.84 10.43 -40.83
C ASN A 82 -27.82 10.46 -39.29
N ASP A 83 -28.48 9.48 -38.66
CA ASP A 83 -28.55 9.35 -37.19
C ASP A 83 -27.26 8.77 -36.56
N GLY A 84 -26.20 8.60 -37.36
CA GLY A 84 -24.97 7.94 -36.94
C GLY A 84 -25.15 6.43 -36.78
N GLU A 85 -24.03 5.71 -36.66
CA GLU A 85 -24.05 4.28 -36.40
C GLU A 85 -23.68 3.97 -34.95
N ASN A 86 -24.30 2.91 -34.42
CA ASN A 86 -23.93 2.32 -33.15
C ASN A 86 -22.53 1.70 -33.27
N LYS A 87 -21.59 2.17 -32.45
CA LYS A 87 -20.23 1.62 -32.34
C LYS A 87 -20.09 0.82 -31.05
N GLU A 88 -19.79 -0.46 -31.17
CA GLU A 88 -19.41 -1.31 -30.03
C GLU A 88 -17.91 -1.14 -29.76
N ILE A 89 -17.57 -0.85 -28.50
CA ILE A 89 -16.21 -0.63 -28.06
C ILE A 89 -15.88 -1.69 -27.01
N VAL A 90 -14.91 -2.55 -27.31
CA VAL A 90 -14.37 -3.53 -26.38
C VAL A 90 -12.99 -3.07 -25.94
N MET A 91 -12.82 -2.81 -24.65
CA MET A 91 -11.55 -2.39 -24.05
C MET A 91 -11.00 -3.49 -23.16
N ASP A 92 -9.78 -3.94 -23.48
CA ASP A 92 -9.01 -4.84 -22.62
C ASP A 92 -7.90 -4.03 -21.92
N LEU A 93 -8.00 -3.88 -20.60
CA LEU A 93 -7.02 -3.17 -19.77
C LEU A 93 -6.15 -4.15 -18.99
N GLU A 94 -4.85 -4.18 -19.30
CA GLU A 94 -3.85 -4.98 -18.58
C GLU A 94 -2.94 -4.04 -17.76
N ILE A 95 -3.04 -4.08 -16.44
CA ILE A 95 -2.18 -3.32 -15.52
C ILE A 95 -1.17 -4.29 -14.91
N GLY A 96 0.12 -4.12 -15.21
CA GLY A 96 1.18 -4.91 -14.59
C GLY A 96 2.51 -4.87 -15.32
N LEU A 97 3.60 -5.07 -14.58
CA LEU A 97 4.94 -5.27 -15.13
C LEU A 97 5.09 -6.69 -15.69
N LYS A 98 4.44 -7.68 -15.05
CA LYS A 98 4.51 -9.12 -15.39
C LYS A 98 3.87 -9.48 -16.73
N SER A 99 2.84 -8.75 -17.17
CA SER A 99 2.03 -9.07 -18.36
C SER A 99 2.72 -8.78 -19.70
N ARG A 100 3.76 -7.92 -19.74
CA ARG A 100 4.56 -7.67 -20.94
C ARG A 100 5.63 -8.74 -21.16
N ASP A 101 6.37 -9.08 -20.11
CA ASP A 101 7.47 -10.03 -20.22
C ASP A 101 6.94 -11.45 -20.40
N LEU A 102 5.84 -11.82 -19.73
CA LEU A 102 5.18 -13.11 -19.95
C LEU A 102 4.76 -13.35 -21.41
N ASN A 103 4.25 -12.35 -22.12
CA ASN A 103 3.78 -12.54 -23.51
C ASN A 103 4.94 -12.64 -24.50
N LEU A 104 6.03 -11.90 -24.26
CA LEU A 104 7.25 -11.99 -25.06
C LEU A 104 8.00 -13.31 -24.78
N ILE A 105 8.06 -13.74 -23.52
CA ILE A 105 8.64 -15.02 -23.10
C ILE A 105 7.81 -16.22 -23.60
N LYS A 106 6.47 -16.16 -23.52
CA LYS A 106 5.56 -17.21 -24.04
C LYS A 106 5.68 -17.45 -25.54
N GLN A 107 6.03 -16.42 -26.32
CA GLN A 107 6.28 -16.60 -27.75
C GLN A 107 7.67 -17.17 -28.04
N SER A 108 8.66 -16.91 -27.19
CA SER A 108 10.03 -17.46 -27.33
C SER A 108 10.21 -18.83 -26.69
N GLU A 109 9.39 -19.24 -25.72
CA GLU A 109 9.51 -20.50 -24.99
C GLU A 109 8.29 -21.40 -25.21
N LYS A 110 8.29 -22.16 -26.30
CA LYS A 110 7.34 -23.27 -26.48
C LYS A 110 7.77 -24.56 -25.76
N LEU A 111 8.75 -24.49 -24.87
CA LEU A 111 9.26 -25.57 -24.01
C LEU A 111 9.69 -24.85 -22.72
N THR A 112 9.17 -25.12 -21.52
CA THR A 112 9.28 -26.38 -20.79
C THR A 112 8.37 -26.26 -19.55
N PRO A 113 7.56 -27.27 -19.18
CA PRO A 113 6.67 -27.24 -18.02
C PRO A 113 7.36 -26.86 -16.69
N LEU A 114 8.68 -27.01 -16.61
CA LEU A 114 9.53 -26.64 -15.48
C LEU A 114 9.51 -25.13 -15.14
N HIS A 115 9.40 -24.24 -16.13
CA HIS A 115 9.44 -22.79 -15.87
C HIS A 115 8.13 -22.28 -15.24
N LYS A 116 7.01 -22.95 -15.56
CA LYS A 116 5.72 -22.65 -14.95
C LYS A 116 5.73 -22.95 -13.45
N ASP A 117 6.33 -24.06 -13.07
CA ASP A 117 6.43 -24.48 -11.67
C ASP A 117 7.36 -23.54 -10.88
N LEU A 118 8.45 -23.05 -11.49
CA LEU A 118 9.32 -22.05 -10.87
C LEU A 118 8.62 -20.69 -10.65
N ILE A 119 7.85 -20.20 -11.63
CA ILE A 119 7.07 -18.97 -11.47
C ILE A 119 5.97 -19.15 -10.41
N GLN A 120 5.39 -20.34 -10.31
CA GLN A 120 4.41 -20.64 -9.26
C GLN A 120 5.06 -20.60 -7.88
N ILE A 121 6.24 -21.22 -7.72
CA ILE A 121 7.00 -21.17 -6.47
C ILE A 121 7.43 -19.73 -6.14
N GLU A 122 7.84 -18.92 -7.13
CA GLU A 122 8.18 -17.51 -6.92
C GLU A 122 6.98 -16.70 -6.42
N ASN A 123 5.80 -16.89 -7.01
CA ASN A 123 4.57 -16.21 -6.55
C ASN A 123 4.16 -16.65 -5.13
N GLU A 124 4.38 -17.91 -4.79
CA GLU A 124 4.09 -18.43 -3.43
C GLU A 124 5.12 -17.90 -2.40
N ILE A 125 6.37 -17.64 -2.81
CA ILE A 125 7.40 -17.04 -1.96
C ILE A 125 7.13 -15.56 -1.69
N ASP A 126 6.65 -14.80 -2.67
CA ASP A 126 6.34 -13.37 -2.51
C ASP A 126 5.28 -13.14 -1.41
N ASP A 127 4.21 -13.94 -1.42
CA ASP A 127 3.15 -13.93 -0.40
C ASP A 127 3.70 -14.34 0.99
N LEU A 128 4.63 -15.30 1.04
CA LEU A 128 5.33 -15.67 2.27
C LEU A 128 6.20 -14.53 2.82
N THR A 129 6.91 -13.79 1.97
CA THR A 129 7.71 -12.64 2.41
C THR A 129 6.87 -11.50 2.99
N ASP A 130 5.68 -11.24 2.44
CA ASP A 130 4.75 -10.24 2.99
C ASP A 130 4.22 -10.67 4.36
N ASN A 131 3.90 -11.95 4.52
CA ASN A 131 3.51 -12.52 5.80
C ASN A 131 4.64 -12.49 6.83
N LEU A 132 5.89 -12.76 6.43
CA LEU A 132 7.06 -12.63 7.31
C LEU A 132 7.29 -11.18 7.72
N TYR A 133 7.12 -10.21 6.81
CA TYR A 133 7.23 -8.80 7.14
C TYR A 133 6.16 -8.36 8.16
N TYR A 134 4.93 -8.84 8.00
CA TYR A 134 3.86 -8.63 8.97
C TYR A 134 4.20 -9.23 10.35
N LEU A 135 4.72 -10.46 10.39
CA LEU A 135 5.11 -11.13 11.62
C LEU A 135 6.27 -10.42 12.33
N VAL A 136 7.30 -9.98 11.59
CA VAL A 136 8.44 -9.21 12.14
C VAL A 136 7.98 -7.86 12.69
N LYS A 137 7.09 -7.15 11.98
CA LYS A 137 6.52 -5.88 12.47
C LYS A 137 5.71 -6.08 13.75
N ARG A 138 4.99 -7.19 13.85
CA ARG A 138 4.23 -7.56 15.05
C ARG A 138 5.15 -7.95 16.21
N GLU A 139 6.21 -8.70 15.95
CA GLU A 139 7.24 -9.05 16.94
C GLU A 139 7.91 -7.79 17.52
N ALA A 140 8.29 -6.84 16.65
CA ALA A 140 8.87 -5.57 17.08
C ALA A 140 7.92 -4.79 18.00
N ASN A 141 6.64 -4.69 17.62
CA ASN A 141 5.63 -4.02 18.45
C ASN A 141 5.40 -4.74 19.80
N LEU A 142 5.43 -6.08 19.81
CA LEU A 142 5.36 -6.86 21.06
C LEU A 142 6.61 -6.64 21.93
N ARG A 143 7.79 -6.48 21.32
CA ARG A 143 9.03 -6.15 22.03
C ARG A 143 8.97 -4.76 22.66
N ASP A 144 8.40 -3.78 21.97
CA ASP A 144 8.23 -2.42 22.49
C ASP A 144 7.20 -2.36 23.63
N THR A 145 6.14 -3.19 23.59
CA THR A 145 5.23 -3.34 24.74
C THR A 145 5.88 -4.01 25.95
N ASN A 146 6.84 -4.92 25.73
CA ASN A 146 7.64 -5.50 26.81
C ASN A 146 8.52 -4.44 27.47
N GLU A 147 9.15 -3.58 26.67
CA GLU A 147 9.97 -2.47 27.17
C GLU A 147 9.13 -1.44 27.95
N ASN A 148 7.94 -1.08 27.46
CA ASN A 148 7.10 -0.07 28.10
C ASN A 148 6.31 -0.60 29.32
N THR A 149 6.03 -1.90 29.39
CA THR A 149 5.42 -2.53 30.59
C THR A 149 6.42 -2.58 31.74
N TYR A 150 7.69 -2.88 31.46
CA TYR A 150 8.74 -2.93 32.47
C TYR A 150 8.91 -1.58 33.19
N ILE A 151 8.92 -0.47 32.45
CA ILE A 151 9.18 0.86 33.02
C ILE A 151 8.10 1.28 34.02
N ASN A 152 6.83 1.04 33.71
CA ASN A 152 5.72 1.50 34.57
C ASN A 152 5.51 0.61 35.79
N VAL A 153 5.63 -0.71 35.63
CA VAL A 153 5.51 -1.66 36.75
C VAL A 153 6.67 -1.50 37.73
N VAL A 154 7.90 -1.34 37.24
CA VAL A 154 9.09 -1.14 38.10
C VAL A 154 9.00 0.19 38.86
N LYS A 155 8.50 1.27 38.23
CA LYS A 155 8.27 2.54 38.94
C LYS A 155 7.30 2.39 40.10
N SER A 156 6.19 1.66 39.94
CA SER A 156 5.23 1.41 41.02
C SER A 156 5.84 0.59 42.18
N GLN A 157 6.67 -0.41 41.86
CA GLN A 157 7.37 -1.22 42.87
C GLN A 157 8.36 -0.40 43.70
N ILE A 158 9.15 0.48 43.07
CA ILE A 158 10.10 1.36 43.78
C ILE A 158 9.38 2.28 44.76
N VAL A 159 8.22 2.84 44.38
CA VAL A 159 7.41 3.69 45.27
C VAL A 159 6.93 2.93 46.50
N ILE A 160 6.48 1.68 46.35
CA ILE A 160 6.02 0.85 47.47
C ILE A 160 7.18 0.53 48.43
N ILE A 161 8.38 0.25 47.92
CA ILE A 161 9.56 -0.02 48.75
C ILE A 161 9.91 1.21 49.60
N ILE A 162 9.91 2.41 49.01
CA ILE A 162 10.18 3.66 49.73
C ILE A 162 9.12 3.88 50.83
N LEU A 163 7.85 3.66 50.52
CA LEU A 163 6.76 3.77 51.49
C LEU A 163 6.95 2.83 52.70
N LEU A 164 7.34 1.57 52.46
CA LEU A 164 7.57 0.59 53.52
C LEU A 164 8.74 0.98 54.44
N ILE A 165 9.81 1.53 53.88
CA ILE A 165 10.96 2.03 54.66
C ILE A 165 10.50 3.18 55.56
N PHE A 166 9.72 4.12 55.02
CA PHE A 166 9.23 5.27 55.78
C PHE A 166 8.30 4.85 56.92
N ILE A 167 7.36 3.95 56.66
CA ILE A 167 6.48 3.38 57.69
C ILE A 167 7.29 2.66 58.77
N SER A 168 8.30 1.88 58.39
CA SER A 168 9.16 1.15 59.34
C SER A 168 9.93 2.11 60.26
N LEU A 169 10.45 3.21 59.74
CA LEU A 169 11.14 4.23 60.55
C LEU A 169 10.17 4.95 61.50
N LEU A 170 8.97 5.31 61.01
CA LEU A 170 7.94 5.91 61.86
C LEU A 170 7.50 4.97 62.97
N GLN A 171 7.35 3.68 62.68
CA GLN A 171 7.00 2.67 63.67
C GLN A 171 8.09 2.54 64.75
N LEU A 172 9.36 2.56 64.36
CA LEU A 172 10.50 2.55 65.30
C LEU A 172 10.54 3.82 66.17
N LEU A 173 10.33 5.00 65.58
CA LEU A 173 10.28 6.27 66.33
C LEU A 173 9.10 6.34 67.29
N TYR A 174 7.92 5.88 66.86
CA TYR A 174 6.75 5.79 67.71
C TYR A 174 7.01 4.87 68.90
N PHE A 175 7.57 3.68 68.66
CA PHE A 175 7.93 2.73 69.70
C PHE A 175 8.99 3.30 70.66
N TYR A 176 10.03 3.96 70.13
CA TYR A 176 11.07 4.62 70.93
C TYR A 176 10.48 5.70 71.84
N ASN A 177 9.64 6.58 71.30
CA ASN A 177 8.99 7.63 72.08
C ASN A 177 8.04 7.04 73.12
N TYR A 178 7.27 6.01 72.77
CA TYR A 178 6.39 5.32 73.69
C TYR A 178 7.15 4.74 74.90
N LEU A 179 8.29 4.07 74.66
CA LEU A 179 9.13 3.53 75.73
C LEU A 179 9.80 4.62 76.58
N LYS A 180 10.22 5.73 75.96
CA LYS A 180 10.79 6.88 76.66
C LYS A 180 9.76 7.55 77.59
N THR A 181 8.53 7.76 77.13
CA THR A 181 7.46 8.35 77.95
C THR A 181 7.05 7.45 79.12
N ARG A 182 7.14 6.12 78.95
CA ARG A 182 6.85 5.15 80.02
C ARG A 182 8.06 4.80 80.90
N LYS A 183 9.23 5.44 80.69
CA LYS A 183 10.46 5.27 81.49
C LYS A 183 10.95 3.82 81.61
N VAL A 184 10.74 2.99 80.57
CA VAL A 184 11.20 1.58 80.58
C VAL A 184 12.66 1.45 80.16
N ILE A 185 13.18 2.40 79.36
CA ILE A 185 14.58 2.46 78.95
C ILE A 185 15.08 3.88 79.26
N GLN A 186 16.13 3.99 80.09
CA GLN A 186 16.79 5.23 80.46
C GLN A 186 17.99 5.50 79.55
#